data_AF-A0A920BJ22-F1
#
_entry.id   AF-A0A920BJ22-F1
#
_cell.length_a   1.000
_cell.length_b   1.000
_cell.length_c   1.000
_cell.angle_alpha   90.00
_cell.angle_beta   90.00
_cell.angle_gamma   90.00
#
_symmetry.space_group_name_H-M   'P 1'
#
loop_
_entity.id
_entity.type
_entity.pdbx_description
1 polymer ?
#
loop_
_entity_poly.entity_id
_entity_poly.type
_entity_poly.pdbx_seq_one_letter_code
_entity_poly.pdbx_strand_id
1 'polypeptide(L)'
;MVPITIILSEWFRRKSSNAYKNVRDKISEVLSDLQESLAGIRIITAHNRRKYNVSKHTNIVGEHKDANLEAVQAASVYTPGTEAIAIIGRALVLIVGGRMVLNGELEIGELTAFLLYLVFFTPIQTLTQLYNGYQQGQAAVAKLRDLLRQYLLFLKIPLRNQFLIFRVKLSLRMSISPTMTKHLFLKISI
;
A
#
# COMPACT_ATOMS: atom_id res chain seq x y z
N MET A 1 -9.86 30.63 3.48
CA MET A 1 -9.92 29.14 3.48
C MET A 1 -8.77 28.54 2.68
N VAL A 2 -8.56 28.93 1.41
CA VAL A 2 -7.51 28.36 0.53
C VAL A 2 -6.08 28.36 1.12
N PRO A 3 -5.58 29.46 1.72
CA PRO A 3 -4.22 29.43 2.30
C PRO A 3 -4.09 28.47 3.49
N ILE A 4 -5.14 28.39 4.32
CA ILE A 4 -5.18 27.53 5.52
C ILE A 4 -5.19 26.05 5.09
N THR A 5 -5.98 25.71 4.07
CA THR A 5 -6.01 24.34 3.54
C THR A 5 -4.68 23.92 2.91
N ILE A 6 -3.96 24.85 2.25
CA ILE A 6 -2.63 24.56 1.68
C ILE A 6 -1.62 24.24 2.79
N ILE A 7 -1.59 25.04 3.87
CA ILE A 7 -0.68 24.82 5.01
C ILE A 7 -0.97 23.46 5.66
N LEU A 8 -2.25 23.15 5.91
CA LEU A 8 -2.65 21.86 6.48
C LEU A 8 -2.25 20.68 5.55
N SER A 9 -2.42 20.85 4.24
CA SER A 9 -2.05 19.85 3.22
C SER A 9 -0.54 19.61 3.18
N GLU A 10 0.27 20.67 3.25
CA GLU A 10 1.74 20.56 3.26
C GLU A 10 2.23 19.85 4.52
N TRP A 11 1.67 20.20 5.68
CA TRP A 11 1.96 19.52 6.94
C TRP A 11 1.62 18.02 6.87
N PHE A 12 0.41 17.69 6.37
CA PHE A 12 -0.01 16.31 6.20
C PHE A 12 0.89 15.56 5.23
N ARG A 13 1.26 16.16 4.09
CA ARG A 13 2.16 15.54 3.11
C ARG A 13 3.48 15.13 3.75
N ARG A 14 4.10 16.01 4.53
CA ARG A 14 5.39 15.74 5.19
C ARG A 14 5.28 14.67 6.26
N LYS A 15 4.26 14.76 7.13
CA LYS A 15 4.07 13.78 8.22
C LYS A 15 3.73 12.39 7.69
N SER A 16 2.82 12.31 6.72
CA SER A 16 2.36 11.06 6.12
C SER A 16 3.45 10.37 5.30
N SER A 17 4.26 11.12 4.55
CA SER A 17 5.32 10.52 3.72
C SER A 17 6.32 9.70 4.56
N ASN A 18 6.74 10.22 5.71
CA ASN A 18 7.63 9.50 6.61
C ASN A 18 6.94 8.32 7.29
N ALA A 19 5.70 8.48 7.75
CA ALA A 19 4.96 7.41 8.40
C ALA A 19 4.69 6.23 7.45
N TYR A 20 4.24 6.49 6.21
CA TYR A 20 4.02 5.44 5.21
C TYR A 20 5.33 4.76 4.78
N LYS A 21 6.45 5.48 4.76
CA LYS A 21 7.77 4.87 4.53
C LYS A 21 8.10 3.89 5.66
N ASN A 22 7.92 4.28 6.92
CA ASN A 22 8.17 3.41 8.07
C ASN A 22 7.28 2.15 8.03
N VAL A 23 6.00 2.28 7.70
CA VAL A 23 5.10 1.13 7.53
C VAL A 23 5.64 0.16 6.47
N ARG A 24 6.13 0.67 5.34
CA ARG A 24 6.69 -0.14 4.25
C ARG A 24 7.99 -0.84 4.64
N ASP A 25 8.83 -0.18 5.41
CA ASP A 25 10.09 -0.76 5.89
C ASP A 25 9.77 -1.87 6.93
N LYS A 26 8.85 -1.61 7.87
CA LYS A 26 8.45 -2.59 8.89
C LYS A 26 7.70 -3.81 8.36
N ILE A 27 6.85 -3.67 7.34
CA ILE A 27 6.23 -4.86 6.71
C ILE A 27 7.30 -5.72 6.01
N SER A 28 8.36 -5.10 5.48
CA SER A 28 9.47 -5.84 4.86
C SER A 28 10.27 -6.63 5.90
N GLU A 29 10.45 -6.09 7.11
CA GLU A 29 11.04 -6.81 8.24
C GLU A 29 10.18 -8.00 8.68
N VAL A 30 8.86 -7.83 8.81
CA VAL A 30 7.92 -8.93 9.13
C VAL A 30 8.03 -10.05 8.10
N LEU A 31 8.05 -9.71 6.80
CA LEU A 31 8.16 -10.69 5.72
C LEU A 31 9.52 -11.39 5.73
N SER A 32 10.60 -10.67 6.03
CA SER A 32 11.96 -11.24 6.09
C SER A 32 12.11 -12.21 7.26
N ASP A 33 11.62 -11.85 8.45
CA ASP A 33 11.64 -12.73 9.64
C ASP A 33 10.79 -13.99 9.41
N LEU A 34 9.65 -13.86 8.72
CA LEU A 34 8.84 -15.00 8.32
C LEU A 34 9.58 -15.91 7.33
N GLN A 35 10.22 -15.34 6.30
CA GLN A 35 10.99 -16.11 5.31
C GLN A 35 12.16 -16.85 5.97
N GLU A 36 12.91 -16.20 6.85
CA GLU A 36 14.01 -16.82 7.61
C GLU A 36 13.50 -17.96 8.49
N SER A 37 12.41 -17.72 9.23
CA SER A 37 11.81 -18.72 10.11
C SER A 37 11.30 -19.95 9.35
N LEU A 38 10.68 -19.75 8.18
CA LEU A 38 10.20 -20.83 7.33
C LEU A 38 11.36 -21.64 6.72
N ALA A 39 12.41 -20.97 6.25
CA ALA A 39 13.60 -21.64 5.72
C ALA A 39 14.35 -22.43 6.82
N GLY A 40 14.38 -21.90 8.05
CA GLY A 40 15.08 -22.45 9.20
C GLY A 40 14.24 -23.36 10.12
N ILE A 41 13.00 -23.71 9.76
CA ILE A 41 12.05 -24.34 10.68
C ILE A 41 12.55 -25.64 11.33
N ARG A 42 13.33 -26.44 10.57
CA ARG A 42 13.95 -27.67 11.07
C ARG A 42 14.97 -27.38 12.17
N ILE A 43 15.77 -26.33 12.01
CA ILE A 43 16.79 -25.91 12.98
C ILE A 43 16.12 -25.35 14.25
N ILE A 44 15.09 -24.52 14.08
CA ILE A 44 14.31 -23.95 15.20
C ILE A 44 13.69 -25.07 16.04
N THR A 45 13.14 -26.09 15.38
CA THR A 45 12.51 -27.24 16.03
C THR A 45 13.54 -28.13 16.71
N ALA A 46 14.67 -28.43 16.05
CA ALA A 46 15.76 -29.23 16.61
C ALA A 46 16.35 -28.63 17.90
N HIS A 47 16.37 -27.30 18.03
CA HIS A 47 16.83 -26.60 19.23
C HIS A 47 15.69 -26.28 20.22
N ASN A 48 14.47 -26.74 19.99
CA ASN A 48 13.27 -26.42 20.77
C ASN A 48 13.05 -24.90 20.98
N ARG A 49 13.47 -24.06 20.01
CA ARG A 49 13.44 -22.59 20.10
C ARG A 49 12.16 -21.94 19.59
N ARG A 50 11.07 -22.70 19.43
CA ARG A 50 9.80 -22.19 18.87
C ARG A 50 9.25 -21.00 19.67
N LYS A 51 9.17 -21.11 21.00
CA LYS A 51 8.66 -20.03 21.87
C LYS A 51 9.46 -18.74 21.74
N TYR A 52 10.80 -18.86 21.68
CA TYR A 52 11.69 -17.71 21.52
C TYR A 52 11.45 -16.99 20.17
N ASN A 53 11.38 -17.75 19.07
CA ASN A 53 11.15 -17.17 17.75
C ASN A 53 9.76 -16.53 17.63
N VAL A 54 8.73 -17.15 18.21
CA VAL A 54 7.39 -16.54 18.28
C VAL A 54 7.43 -15.22 19.06
N SER A 55 8.13 -15.17 20.19
CA SER A 55 8.28 -13.92 20.96
C SER A 55 9.00 -12.83 20.15
N LYS A 56 10.06 -13.18 19.43
CA LYS A 56 10.78 -12.26 18.51
C LYS A 56 9.85 -11.76 17.40
N HIS A 57 9.13 -12.67 16.75
CA HIS A 57 8.20 -12.35 15.68
C HIS A 57 7.09 -11.41 16.15
N THR A 58 6.50 -11.67 17.33
CA THR A 58 5.49 -10.80 17.93
C THR A 58 6.02 -9.38 18.17
N ASN A 59 7.29 -9.22 18.55
CA ASN A 59 7.88 -7.89 18.69
C ASN A 59 8.00 -7.16 17.34
N ILE A 60 8.47 -7.85 16.30
CA ILE A 60 8.60 -7.28 14.94
C ILE A 60 7.23 -6.89 14.39
N VAL A 61 6.21 -7.72 14.60
CA VAL A 61 4.82 -7.41 14.23
C VAL A 61 4.28 -6.23 15.04
N GLY A 62 4.65 -6.13 16.32
CA GLY A 62 4.36 -4.98 17.18
C GLY A 62 4.90 -3.67 16.60
N GLU A 63 6.16 -3.65 16.19
CA GLU A 63 6.79 -2.48 15.57
C GLU A 63 6.10 -2.07 14.25
N HIS A 64 5.68 -3.04 13.43
CA HIS A 64 4.86 -2.76 12.25
C HIS A 64 3.49 -2.19 12.60
N LYS A 65 2.83 -2.70 13.65
CA LYS A 65 1.56 -2.17 14.14
C LYS A 65 1.71 -0.72 14.60
N ASP A 66 2.76 -0.41 15.37
CA ASP A 66 2.99 0.94 15.88
C ASP A 66 3.28 1.93 14.75
N ALA A 67 4.10 1.54 13.77
CA ALA A 67 4.31 2.35 12.55
C ALA A 67 2.99 2.60 11.79
N ASN A 68 2.10 1.61 11.74
CA ASN A 68 0.80 1.76 11.08
C ASN A 68 -0.13 2.67 11.88
N LEU A 69 -0.13 2.59 13.21
CA LEU A 69 -0.86 3.51 14.06
C LEU A 69 -0.41 4.96 13.87
N GLU A 70 0.89 5.22 13.74
CA GLU A 70 1.40 6.56 13.42
C GLU A 70 0.89 7.09 12.07
N ALA A 71 0.86 6.23 11.05
CA ALA A 71 0.35 6.61 9.72
C ALA A 71 -1.15 6.91 9.76
N VAL A 72 -1.93 6.09 10.48
CA VAL A 72 -3.37 6.30 10.65
C VAL A 72 -3.65 7.58 11.44
N GLN A 73 -2.91 7.86 12.52
CA GLN A 73 -3.09 9.09 13.29
C GLN A 73 -2.94 10.35 12.43
N ALA A 74 -1.98 10.37 11.50
CA ALA A 74 -1.81 11.50 10.58
C ALA A 74 -3.07 11.71 9.71
N ALA A 75 -3.66 10.62 9.19
CA ALA A 75 -4.90 10.68 8.42
C ALA A 75 -6.11 11.07 9.27
N SER A 76 -6.20 10.58 10.50
CA SER A 76 -7.28 10.88 11.43
C SER A 76 -7.35 12.34 11.85
N VAL A 77 -6.25 13.10 11.77
CA VAL A 77 -6.24 14.55 12.04
C VAL A 77 -6.60 15.36 10.80
N TYR A 78 -6.16 14.92 9.62
CA TYR A 78 -6.32 15.68 8.37
C TYR A 78 -7.78 15.80 7.95
N THR A 79 -8.52 14.69 7.89
CA THR A 79 -9.94 14.67 7.47
C THR A 79 -10.80 15.62 8.31
N PRO A 80 -10.91 15.47 9.65
CA PRO A 80 -11.71 16.38 10.46
C PRO A 80 -11.15 17.81 10.47
N GLY A 81 -9.83 17.99 10.32
CA GLY A 81 -9.22 19.31 10.19
C GLY A 81 -9.71 20.06 8.95
N THR A 82 -9.77 19.39 7.80
CA THR A 82 -10.28 19.99 6.55
C THR A 82 -11.78 20.29 6.62
N GLU A 83 -12.57 19.42 7.25
CA GLU A 83 -14.00 19.63 7.46
C GLU A 83 -14.27 20.83 8.39
N ALA A 84 -13.53 20.94 9.49
CA ALA A 84 -13.64 22.06 10.42
C ALA A 84 -13.34 23.41 9.72
N ILE A 85 -12.29 23.47 8.90
CA ILE A 85 -11.98 24.67 8.10
C ILE A 85 -13.14 25.01 7.15
N ALA A 86 -13.74 24.00 6.49
CA ALA A 86 -14.87 24.22 5.60
C ALA A 86 -16.11 24.76 6.33
N ILE A 87 -16.43 24.21 7.52
CA ILE A 87 -17.54 24.67 8.36
C ILE A 87 -17.32 26.12 8.80
N ILE A 88 -16.11 26.44 9.30
CA ILE A 88 -15.76 27.81 9.72
C ILE A 88 -15.86 28.77 8.55
N GLY A 89 -15.41 28.37 7.35
CA GLY A 89 -15.54 29.18 6.15
C GLY A 89 -16.98 29.50 5.78
N ARG A 90 -17.86 28.49 5.81
CA ARG A 90 -19.30 28.68 5.55
C ARG A 90 -19.96 29.57 6.62
N ALA A 91 -19.61 29.39 7.89
CA ALA A 91 -20.10 30.23 8.98
C ALA A 91 -19.69 31.70 8.81
N LEU A 92 -18.45 31.97 8.42
CA LEU A 92 -17.98 33.33 8.14
C LEU A 92 -18.75 33.97 6.96
N VAL A 93 -18.96 33.21 5.88
CA VAL A 93 -19.77 33.67 4.74
C VAL A 93 -21.21 33.98 5.18
N LEU A 94 -21.81 33.15 6.02
CA LEU A 94 -23.16 33.39 6.56
C LEU A 94 -23.23 34.66 7.42
N ILE A 95 -22.24 34.89 8.29
CA ILE A 95 -22.22 36.07 9.16
C ILE A 95 -22.07 37.36 8.33
N VAL A 96 -21.12 37.37 7.38
CA VAL A 96 -20.85 38.55 6.55
C VAL A 96 -21.99 38.77 5.55
N GLY A 97 -22.38 37.74 4.80
CA GLY A 97 -23.47 37.81 3.84
C GLY A 97 -24.81 38.10 4.49
N GLY A 98 -25.09 37.54 5.66
CA GLY A 98 -26.30 37.84 6.43
C GLY A 98 -26.39 39.31 6.83
N ARG A 99 -25.27 39.95 7.20
CA ARG A 99 -25.24 41.41 7.45
C ARG A 99 -25.50 42.23 6.19
N MET A 100 -24.95 41.82 5.04
CA MET A 100 -25.18 42.50 3.75
C MET A 100 -26.65 42.41 3.31
N VAL A 101 -27.30 41.27 3.55
CA VAL A 101 -28.74 41.09 3.32
C VAL A 101 -29.56 42.02 4.21
N LEU A 102 -29.21 42.15 5.50
CA LEU A 102 -29.90 43.06 6.42
C LEU A 102 -29.74 44.54 6.02
N ASN A 103 -28.62 44.89 5.39
CA ASN A 103 -28.35 46.24 4.87
C ASN A 103 -28.99 46.51 3.49
N GLY A 104 -29.62 45.50 2.86
CA GLY A 104 -30.22 45.61 1.54
C GLY A 104 -29.22 45.61 0.37
N GLU A 105 -27.95 45.27 0.62
CA GLU A 105 -26.90 45.19 -0.41
C GLU A 105 -26.95 43.88 -1.21
N LEU A 106 -27.66 42.87 -0.69
CA LEU A 106 -27.72 41.52 -1.23
C LEU A 106 -29.11 40.92 -1.00
N GLU A 107 -29.65 40.19 -1.97
CA GLU A 107 -30.88 39.42 -1.76
C GLU A 107 -30.60 38.09 -1.03
N ILE A 108 -31.60 37.60 -0.30
CA ILE A 108 -31.54 36.28 0.35
C ILE A 108 -31.28 35.16 -0.68
N GLY A 109 -31.84 35.31 -1.88
CA GLY A 109 -31.63 34.37 -2.99
C GLY A 109 -30.17 34.29 -3.45
N GLU A 110 -29.48 35.43 -3.51
CA GLU A 110 -28.07 35.51 -3.90
C GLU A 110 -27.15 34.83 -2.88
N LEU A 111 -27.38 35.07 -1.58
CA LEU A 111 -26.63 34.40 -0.51
C LEU A 111 -26.84 32.88 -0.55
N THR A 112 -28.09 32.46 -0.75
CA THR A 112 -28.45 31.04 -0.80
C THR A 112 -27.82 30.36 -2.01
N ALA A 113 -27.87 31.00 -3.19
CA ALA A 113 -27.24 30.50 -4.41
C ALA A 113 -25.71 30.35 -4.24
N PHE A 114 -25.06 31.33 -3.60
CA PHE A 114 -23.62 31.26 -3.32
C PHE A 114 -23.26 30.07 -2.42
N LEU A 115 -24.04 29.84 -1.35
CA LEU A 115 -23.83 28.70 -0.44
C LEU A 115 -24.08 27.34 -1.14
N LEU A 116 -25.07 27.25 -2.02
CA LEU A 116 -25.33 26.05 -2.81
C LEU A 116 -24.19 25.78 -3.80
N TYR A 117 -23.66 26.82 -4.44
CA TYR A 117 -22.54 26.70 -5.39
C TYR A 117 -21.27 26.16 -4.71
N LEU A 118 -21.01 26.53 -3.46
CA LEU A 118 -19.89 26.00 -2.65
C LEU A 118 -19.93 24.47 -2.47
N VAL A 119 -21.12 23.85 -2.45
CA VAL A 119 -21.28 22.40 -2.22
C VAL A 119 -21.38 21.62 -3.54
N PHE A 120 -21.69 22.31 -4.65
CA PHE A 120 -21.92 21.72 -5.97
C PHE A 120 -20.75 20.88 -6.51
N PHE A 121 -19.51 21.15 -6.06
CA PHE A 121 -18.33 20.41 -6.51
C PHE A 121 -18.10 19.08 -5.78
N THR A 122 -18.74 18.85 -4.63
CA THR A 122 -18.54 17.62 -3.83
C THR A 122 -18.88 16.35 -4.61
N PRO A 123 -20.01 16.26 -5.34
CA PRO A 123 -20.36 15.05 -6.11
C PRO A 123 -19.37 14.75 -7.24
N ILE A 124 -18.80 15.78 -7.87
CA ILE A 124 -17.79 15.63 -8.93
C ILE A 124 -16.51 14.97 -8.37
N GLN A 125 -16.11 15.36 -7.15
CA GLN A 125 -14.98 14.74 -6.46
C GLN A 125 -15.26 13.27 -6.12
N THR A 126 -16.47 12.94 -5.65
CA THR A 126 -16.88 11.56 -5.38
C THR A 126 -16.84 10.70 -6.64
N LEU A 127 -17.32 11.22 -7.77
CA LEU A 127 -17.23 10.54 -9.07
C LEU A 127 -15.79 10.30 -9.50
N THR A 128 -14.91 11.29 -9.28
CA THR A 128 -13.48 11.15 -9.58
C THR A 128 -12.83 10.04 -8.74
N GLN A 129 -13.15 9.96 -7.44
CA GLN A 129 -12.66 8.90 -6.56
C GLN A 129 -13.19 7.52 -6.98
N LEU A 130 -14.47 7.42 -7.34
CA LEU A 130 -15.08 6.21 -7.86
C LEU A 130 -14.38 5.74 -9.14
N TYR A 131 -14.11 6.66 -10.06
CA TYR A 131 -13.40 6.36 -11.30
C TYR A 131 -11.96 5.89 -11.05
N ASN A 132 -11.25 6.50 -10.11
CA ASN A 132 -9.92 6.05 -9.69
C ASN A 132 -9.96 4.63 -9.09
N GLY A 133 -10.97 4.33 -8.27
CA GLY A 133 -11.19 2.99 -7.73
C GLY A 133 -11.47 1.96 -8.83
N TYR A 134 -12.31 2.31 -9.79
CA TYR A 134 -12.56 1.49 -10.97
C TYR A 134 -11.28 1.18 -11.77
N GLN A 135 -10.45 2.20 -12.03
CA GLN A 135 -9.17 2.02 -12.73
C GLN A 135 -8.22 1.08 -11.97
N GLN A 136 -8.12 1.21 -10.64
CA GLN A 136 -7.30 0.33 -9.81
C GLN A 136 -7.80 -1.13 -9.87
N GLY A 137 -9.11 -1.33 -9.83
CA GLY A 137 -9.73 -2.66 -10.01
C GLY A 137 -9.40 -3.27 -11.37
N GLN A 138 -9.53 -2.51 -12.45
CA GLN A 138 -9.19 -2.95 -13.81
C GLN A 138 -7.70 -3.34 -13.93
N ALA A 139 -6.80 -2.58 -13.31
CA ALA A 139 -5.38 -2.90 -13.30
C ALA A 139 -5.07 -4.20 -12.54
N ALA A 140 -5.78 -4.48 -11.44
CA ALA A 140 -5.65 -5.73 -10.69
C ALA A 140 -6.13 -6.94 -11.51
N VAL A 141 -7.28 -6.82 -12.19
CA VAL A 141 -7.81 -7.85 -13.09
C VAL A 141 -6.85 -8.13 -14.25
N ALA A 142 -6.27 -7.09 -14.85
CA ALA A 142 -5.28 -7.24 -15.91
C ALA A 142 -4.07 -8.05 -15.45
N LYS A 143 -3.48 -7.71 -14.28
CA LYS A 143 -2.38 -8.47 -13.68
C LYS A 143 -2.74 -9.94 -13.41
N LEU A 144 -3.94 -10.19 -12.88
CA LEU A 144 -4.41 -11.56 -12.63
C LEU A 144 -4.51 -12.36 -13.93
N ARG A 145 -5.06 -11.77 -14.99
CA ARG A 145 -5.18 -12.39 -16.30
C ARG A 145 -3.80 -12.72 -16.91
N ASP A 146 -2.83 -11.82 -16.74
CA ASP A 146 -1.47 -12.03 -17.24
C ASP A 146 -0.76 -13.17 -16.48
N LEU A 147 -0.92 -13.24 -15.16
CA LEU A 147 -0.40 -14.36 -14.35
C LEU A 147 -1.04 -15.69 -14.76
N LEU A 148 -2.37 -15.75 -14.90
CA LEU A 148 -3.06 -16.97 -15.34
C LEU A 148 -2.62 -17.43 -16.73
N ARG A 149 -2.41 -16.49 -17.66
CA ARG A 149 -1.87 -16.78 -19.00
C ARG A 149 -0.45 -17.34 -18.91
N GLN A 150 0.40 -16.80 -18.05
CA GLN A 150 1.76 -17.30 -17.83
C GLN A 150 1.75 -18.75 -17.32
N TYR A 151 0.90 -19.09 -16.34
CA TYR A 151 0.78 -20.46 -15.83
C TYR A 151 0.27 -21.45 -16.90
N LEU A 152 -0.70 -21.04 -17.73
CA LEU A 152 -1.20 -21.87 -18.84
C LEU A 152 -0.15 -22.15 -19.91
N LEU A 153 0.78 -21.23 -20.14
CA LEU A 153 1.92 -21.43 -21.06
C LEU A 153 2.91 -22.48 -20.51
N PHE A 154 3.16 -22.51 -19.21
CA PHE A 154 3.99 -23.55 -18.58
C PHE A 154 3.36 -24.95 -18.66
N LEU A 155 2.02 -25.04 -18.58
CA LEU A 155 1.29 -26.31 -18.66
C LEU A 155 1.26 -26.91 -20.08
N LYS A 156 1.43 -26.07 -21.13
CA LYS A 156 1.42 -26.49 -22.54
C LYS A 156 2.77 -26.95 -23.09
N ILE A 157 3.84 -26.98 -22.28
CA ILE A 157 5.15 -27.45 -22.72
C ILE A 157 5.10 -28.99 -22.82
N PRO A 158 5.31 -29.60 -24.00
CA PRO A 158 5.38 -31.06 -24.10
C PRO A 158 6.55 -31.58 -23.26
N LEU A 159 6.30 -32.59 -22.42
CA LEU A 159 7.24 -33.24 -21.49
C LEU A 159 8.58 -33.64 -22.14
N ARG A 160 8.61 -33.81 -23.46
CA ARG A 160 9.82 -34.10 -24.26
C ARG A 160 10.88 -33.00 -24.18
N ASN A 161 10.50 -31.73 -23.97
CA ASN A 161 11.44 -30.60 -23.92
C ASN A 161 11.75 -30.10 -22.50
N GLN A 162 11.00 -30.52 -21.47
CA GLN A 162 11.29 -30.15 -20.09
C GLN A 162 12.63 -30.74 -19.59
N PHE A 163 12.98 -31.96 -20.01
CA PHE A 163 14.27 -32.59 -19.68
C PHE A 163 15.48 -31.86 -20.28
N LEU A 164 15.35 -31.28 -21.47
CA LEU A 164 16.41 -30.51 -22.14
C LEU A 164 16.65 -29.18 -21.42
N ILE A 165 15.59 -28.47 -21.02
CA ILE A 165 15.72 -27.23 -20.24
C ILE A 165 16.33 -27.53 -18.86
N PHE A 166 15.97 -28.65 -18.22
CA PHE A 166 16.57 -29.05 -16.94
C PHE A 166 18.06 -29.40 -17.10
N ARG A 167 18.46 -30.11 -18.16
CA ARG A 167 19.88 -30.41 -18.46
C ARG A 167 20.71 -29.16 -18.76
N VAL A 168 20.19 -28.22 -19.54
CA VAL A 168 20.90 -26.97 -19.88
C VAL A 168 21.04 -26.07 -18.65
N LYS A 169 20.02 -26.01 -17.79
CA LYS A 169 20.10 -25.25 -16.52
C LYS A 169 21.07 -25.90 -15.52
N LEU A 170 21.25 -27.23 -15.59
CA LEU A 170 22.23 -27.95 -14.79
C LEU A 170 23.67 -27.72 -15.28
N SER A 171 23.92 -27.70 -16.60
CA SER A 171 25.27 -27.45 -17.14
C SER A 171 25.75 -26.01 -16.91
N LEU A 172 24.84 -25.03 -17.00
CA LEU A 172 25.14 -23.63 -16.70
C LEU A 172 25.44 -23.39 -15.21
N ARG A 173 24.85 -24.19 -14.31
CA ARG A 173 25.13 -24.11 -12.86
C ARG A 173 26.42 -24.84 -12.47
N MET A 174 26.90 -25.79 -13.28
CA MET A 174 28.19 -26.46 -13.10
C MET A 174 29.38 -25.64 -13.61
N SER A 175 29.17 -24.60 -14.42
CA SER A 175 30.26 -23.75 -14.94
C SER A 175 30.72 -22.64 -13.97
N ILE A 176 30.11 -22.50 -12.79
CA ILE A 176 30.36 -21.39 -11.84
C ILE A 176 30.95 -21.87 -10.49
N SER A 177 31.43 -23.12 -10.38
CA SER A 177 32.23 -23.52 -9.21
C SER A 177 33.26 -24.60 -9.56
N PRO A 178 34.57 -24.27 -9.61
CA PRO A 178 35.61 -25.23 -9.96
C PRO A 178 36.09 -26.11 -8.78
N THR A 179 35.31 -26.27 -7.70
CA THR A 179 35.80 -26.97 -6.48
C THR A 179 35.02 -28.21 -6.05
N MET A 180 33.99 -28.67 -6.79
CA MET A 180 33.16 -29.83 -6.37
C MET A 180 32.90 -30.87 -7.48
N THR A 181 33.85 -31.08 -8.38
CA THR A 181 33.72 -32.02 -9.53
C THR A 181 34.29 -33.42 -9.27
N LYS A 182 34.43 -33.88 -8.02
CA LYS A 182 34.99 -35.24 -7.74
C LYS A 182 34.10 -36.23 -6.98
N HIS A 183 32.92 -35.86 -6.50
CA HIS A 183 32.08 -36.82 -5.74
C HIS A 183 30.70 -37.14 -6.31
N LEU A 184 30.28 -36.56 -7.45
CA LEU A 184 28.93 -36.79 -7.98
C LEU A 184 28.83 -37.69 -9.23
N PHE A 185 29.94 -38.31 -9.66
CA PHE A 185 29.94 -39.19 -10.84
C PHE A 185 29.74 -40.69 -10.54
N LEU A 186 29.45 -41.09 -9.29
CA LEU A 186 29.35 -42.51 -8.92
C LEU A 186 28.00 -42.94 -8.30
N LYS A 187 26.88 -42.30 -8.64
CA LYS A 187 25.55 -42.73 -8.15
C LYS A 187 24.41 -42.73 -9.17
N ILE A 188 24.70 -42.61 -10.47
CA ILE A 188 23.70 -42.82 -11.53
C ILE A 188 24.26 -43.81 -12.55
N SER A 189 24.50 -45.03 -12.06
CA SER A 189 24.56 -46.26 -12.84
C SER A 189 24.15 -47.39 -11.89
N ILE A 190 22.85 -47.44 -11.62
CA ILE A 190 21.96 -48.59 -11.38
C ILE A 190 20.54 -48.01 -11.40
#